data_AF-A0A9D1HB02-F1
#
_entry.id   AF-A0A9D1HB02-F1
#
_cell.length_a   1.000
_cell.length_b   1.000
_cell.length_c   1.000
_cell.angle_alpha   90.00
_cell.angle_beta   90.00
_cell.angle_gamma   90.00
#
_symmetry.space_group_name_H-M   'P 1'
#
loop_
_entity.id
_entity.type
_entity.pdbx_description
1 polymer ?
#
loop_
_entity_poly.entity_id
_entity_poly.type
_entity_poly.pdbx_seq_one_letter_code
_entity_poly.pdbx_strand_id
1 'polypeptide(L)'
;MSGFAGSRKIIISVIIAAVCVITALAAILALTFMSDSSDGLTQDSDGETVVSELNIDDSEEYAAKLYENAVSDINDTTAVVSLLDAMKFEDAAGEYSAVISEESGVQVLSLELSEQINRSDKNTFDSNMEMYAEQMLALIPGVGKVEWIYSVKSADASEEKSVVSLDEKGASDILGKDVRSYGESAKGIQRLLAQQKNGE
;
A
#
# COMPACT_ATOMS: atom_id res chain seq x y z
N MET A 1 -27.55 -21.69 -44.88
CA MET A 1 -26.21 -21.75 -44.30
C MET A 1 -25.41 -20.59 -44.87
N SER A 2 -24.85 -19.76 -43.98
CA SER A 2 -23.63 -18.91 -44.11
C SER A 2 -23.39 -18.13 -45.42
N GLY A 3 -23.04 -16.84 -45.41
CA GLY A 3 -22.47 -16.06 -44.32
C GLY A 3 -22.35 -14.58 -44.68
N PHE A 4 -22.40 -13.78 -43.62
CA PHE A 4 -22.34 -12.33 -43.60
C PHE A 4 -20.88 -11.89 -43.80
N ALA A 5 -20.59 -11.20 -44.90
CA ALA A 5 -19.33 -10.50 -45.11
C ALA A 5 -19.39 -9.16 -44.38
N GLY A 6 -18.64 -9.05 -43.28
CA GLY A 6 -18.55 -7.83 -42.47
C GLY A 6 -17.09 -7.51 -42.17
N SER A 7 -16.58 -6.49 -42.85
CA SER A 7 -15.23 -5.94 -42.75
C SER A 7 -14.89 -5.56 -41.30
N ARG A 8 -13.91 -6.25 -40.70
CA ARG A 8 -13.38 -5.89 -39.38
C ARG A 8 -12.30 -4.82 -39.55
N LYS A 9 -12.67 -3.57 -39.33
CA LYS A 9 -11.70 -2.49 -39.05
C LYS A 9 -11.09 -2.79 -37.69
N ILE A 10 -9.81 -3.18 -37.68
CA ILE A 10 -9.02 -3.31 -36.46
C ILE A 10 -8.69 -1.88 -36.01
N ILE A 11 -9.43 -1.38 -35.03
CA ILE A 11 -9.08 -0.14 -34.33
C ILE A 11 -8.07 -0.55 -33.26
N ILE A 12 -6.79 -0.32 -33.54
CA ILE A 12 -5.73 -0.45 -32.53
C ILE A 12 -5.75 0.85 -31.73
N SER A 13 -6.41 0.82 -30.58
CA SER A 13 -6.33 1.90 -29.60
C SER A 13 -4.99 1.78 -28.89
N VAL A 14 -4.09 2.73 -29.16
CA VAL A 14 -2.82 2.89 -28.44
C VAL A 14 -3.15 3.43 -27.05
N ILE A 15 -3.08 2.58 -26.02
CA ILE A 15 -3.13 3.00 -24.63
C ILE A 15 -1.71 3.45 -24.25
N ILE A 16 -1.54 4.75 -24.06
CA ILE A 16 -0.32 5.33 -23.51
C ILE A 16 -0.43 5.14 -21.99
N ALA A 17 0.13 4.05 -21.48
CA ALA A 17 0.27 3.86 -20.03
C ALA A 17 1.38 4.80 -19.53
N ALA A 18 0.98 5.88 -18.87
CA ALA A 18 1.89 6.71 -18.10
C ALA A 18 2.20 5.97 -16.79
N VAL A 19 3.29 5.21 -16.77
CA VAL A 19 3.81 4.59 -15.54
C VAL A 19 4.53 5.69 -14.76
N CYS A 20 3.86 6.25 -13.75
CA CYS A 20 4.49 7.14 -12.77
C CYS A 20 5.08 6.30 -11.64
N VAL A 21 6.39 6.08 -11.67
CA VAL A 21 7.14 5.47 -10.55
C VAL A 21 7.39 6.54 -9.50
N ILE A 22 6.78 6.42 -8.32
CA ILE A 22 7.00 7.34 -7.20
C ILE A 22 8.13 6.75 -6.34
N THR A 23 9.33 7.31 -6.45
CA THR A 23 10.43 7.02 -5.51
C THR A 23 10.41 8.05 -4.39
N ALA A 24 10.12 7.64 -3.15
CA ALA A 24 10.36 8.48 -1.98
C ALA A 24 11.87 8.65 -1.82
N LEU A 25 12.37 9.87 -2.05
CA LEU A 25 13.81 10.13 -2.20
C LEU A 25 14.39 10.60 -0.85
N ALA A 26 14.85 9.66 -0.02
CA ALA A 26 15.62 10.00 1.17
C ALA A 26 17.03 10.45 0.75
N ALA A 27 17.30 11.75 0.82
CA ALA A 27 18.61 12.32 0.49
C ALA A 27 19.67 11.92 1.54
N ILE A 28 20.45 10.88 1.27
CA ILE A 28 21.63 10.55 2.08
C ILE A 28 22.77 11.48 1.66
N LEU A 29 23.00 12.51 2.46
CA LEU A 29 24.12 13.43 2.35
C LEU A 29 25.36 12.79 3.01
N ALA A 30 25.97 11.79 2.36
CA ALA A 30 27.23 11.20 2.82
C ALA A 30 28.42 12.03 2.31
N LEU A 31 28.87 12.96 3.16
CA LEU A 31 30.16 13.62 3.04
C LEU A 31 31.28 12.56 3.00
N THR A 32 32.06 12.63 1.92
CA THR A 32 33.32 11.93 1.75
C THR A 32 34.27 12.17 2.93
N PHE A 33 34.66 11.11 3.63
CA PHE A 33 35.93 11.05 4.33
C PHE A 33 36.71 9.80 3.92
N MET A 34 37.95 10.11 3.49
CA MET A 34 39.09 9.28 3.14
C MET A 34 39.14 7.85 3.69
N SER A 35 39.50 6.95 2.77
CA SER A 35 40.05 5.63 3.04
C SER A 35 41.26 5.67 3.97
N ASP A 36 41.23 4.87 5.04
CA ASP A 36 42.41 4.18 5.55
C ASP A 36 41.99 2.83 6.15
N SER A 37 42.83 1.83 5.96
CA SER A 37 42.53 0.40 6.13
C SER A 37 42.45 0.00 7.61
N SER A 38 41.55 -0.94 7.96
CA SER A 38 41.86 -2.06 8.87
C SER A 38 40.64 -2.97 9.03
N ASP A 39 40.91 -4.28 9.06
CA ASP A 39 40.02 -5.38 9.44
C ASP A 39 39.01 -5.04 10.54
N GLY A 40 37.77 -5.47 10.34
CA GLY A 40 36.77 -5.43 11.39
C GLY A 40 35.38 -5.85 10.91
N LEU A 41 35.10 -7.15 11.03
CA LEU A 41 33.77 -7.75 11.18
C LEU A 41 32.71 -7.30 10.16
N THR A 42 32.47 -8.16 9.16
CA THR A 42 31.15 -8.24 8.53
C THR A 42 30.15 -8.65 9.61
N GLN A 43 29.57 -7.65 10.28
CA GLN A 43 28.28 -7.82 10.91
C GLN A 43 27.30 -7.92 9.74
N ASP A 44 26.97 -9.14 9.36
CA ASP A 44 25.73 -9.40 8.64
C ASP A 44 24.64 -8.85 9.56
N SER A 45 24.20 -7.63 9.27
CA SER A 45 22.99 -7.09 9.86
C SER A 45 21.85 -7.86 9.24
N ASP A 46 21.59 -9.06 9.76
CA ASP A 46 20.30 -9.71 9.66
C ASP A 46 19.29 -8.72 10.27
N GLY A 47 18.79 -7.83 9.43
CA GLY A 47 17.65 -6.96 9.73
C GLY A 47 16.44 -7.86 9.89
N GLU A 48 16.31 -8.49 11.04
CA GLU A 48 15.10 -9.17 11.45
C GLU A 48 14.05 -8.10 11.76
N THR A 49 13.14 -7.85 10.82
CA THR A 49 11.93 -7.08 11.13
C THR A 49 10.95 -8.04 11.82
N VAL A 50 10.92 -7.99 13.16
CA VAL A 50 9.87 -8.66 13.94
C VAL A 50 8.59 -7.85 13.77
N VAL A 51 7.61 -8.41 13.06
CA VAL A 51 6.33 -7.72 12.85
C VAL A 51 5.45 -7.86 14.09
N SER A 52 5.06 -6.74 14.66
CA SER A 52 4.08 -6.68 15.75
C SER A 52 2.69 -6.32 15.21
N GLU A 53 1.64 -6.67 15.95
CA GLU A 53 0.29 -6.20 15.64
C GLU A 53 0.24 -4.67 15.63
N LEU A 54 -0.45 -4.11 14.64
CA LEU A 54 -0.62 -2.68 14.49
C LEU A 54 -1.43 -2.11 15.66
N ASN A 55 -0.85 -1.16 16.37
CA ASN A 55 -1.55 -0.44 17.43
C ASN A 55 -2.37 0.71 16.84
N ILE A 56 -3.67 0.49 16.67
CA ILE A 56 -4.59 1.47 16.10
C ILE A 56 -4.91 2.60 17.10
N ASP A 57 -4.60 3.83 16.69
CA ASP A 57 -5.05 5.05 17.35
C ASP A 57 -6.45 5.42 16.83
N ASP A 58 -7.48 5.21 17.64
CA ASP A 58 -8.87 5.55 17.33
C ASP A 58 -9.31 6.91 17.92
N SER A 59 -8.34 7.76 18.28
CA SER A 59 -8.62 9.10 18.78
C SER A 59 -9.27 9.99 17.72
N GLU A 60 -10.09 10.94 18.18
CA GLU A 60 -10.72 11.94 17.31
C GLU A 60 -9.67 12.79 16.57
N GLU A 61 -8.55 13.09 17.23
CA GLU A 61 -7.45 13.89 16.65
C GLU A 61 -6.79 13.18 15.48
N TYR A 62 -6.45 11.89 15.64
CA TYR A 62 -5.85 11.12 14.56
C TYR A 62 -6.82 10.91 13.40
N ALA A 63 -8.09 10.58 13.68
CA ALA A 63 -9.11 10.42 12.65
C ALA A 63 -9.36 11.73 11.87
N ALA A 64 -9.33 12.88 12.55
CA ALA A 64 -9.42 14.19 11.90
C ALA A 64 -8.22 14.45 10.99
N LYS A 65 -7.00 14.17 11.46
CA LYS A 65 -5.78 14.30 10.64
C LYS A 65 -5.82 13.43 9.39
N LEU A 66 -6.27 12.18 9.50
CA LEU A 66 -6.42 11.30 8.34
C LEU A 66 -7.45 11.84 7.35
N TYR A 67 -8.60 12.30 7.83
CA TYR A 67 -9.65 12.86 6.98
C TYR A 67 -9.24 14.18 6.30
N GLU A 68 -8.46 15.03 6.97
CA GLU A 68 -7.88 16.23 6.35
C GLU A 68 -6.92 15.91 5.20
N ASN A 69 -6.31 14.72 5.21
CA ASN A 69 -5.44 14.22 4.16
C ASN A 69 -6.16 13.30 3.14
N ALA A 70 -7.51 13.23 3.18
CA ALA A 70 -8.26 12.47 2.19
C ALA A 70 -7.93 12.95 0.76
N VAL A 71 -7.74 12.00 -0.14
CA VAL A 71 -7.24 12.26 -1.49
C VAL A 71 -8.42 12.41 -2.45
N SER A 72 -8.63 13.62 -2.96
CA SER A 72 -9.73 13.90 -3.90
C SER A 72 -9.41 13.52 -5.35
N ASP A 73 -8.14 13.61 -5.76
CA ASP A 73 -7.66 13.18 -7.07
C ASP A 73 -6.54 12.17 -6.87
N ILE A 74 -6.78 10.93 -7.30
CA ILE A 74 -5.80 9.85 -7.22
C ILE A 74 -4.52 10.18 -7.98
N ASN A 75 -4.58 10.98 -9.04
CA ASN A 75 -3.40 11.35 -9.82
C ASN A 75 -2.53 12.41 -9.11
N ASP A 76 -3.01 13.00 -8.01
CA ASP A 76 -2.19 13.81 -7.13
C ASP A 76 -1.35 12.91 -6.22
N THR A 77 -0.20 12.50 -6.76
CA THR A 77 0.76 11.65 -6.07
C THR A 77 1.25 12.28 -4.75
N THR A 78 1.27 13.60 -4.64
CA THR A 78 1.70 14.30 -3.41
C THR A 78 0.65 14.14 -2.32
N ALA A 79 -0.63 14.22 -2.67
CA ALA A 79 -1.72 13.97 -1.74
C ALA A 79 -1.74 12.51 -1.26
N VAL A 80 -1.51 11.54 -2.16
CA VAL A 80 -1.40 10.12 -1.79
C VAL A 80 -0.25 9.89 -0.81
N VAL A 81 0.94 10.42 -1.08
CA VAL A 81 2.09 10.30 -0.17
C VAL A 81 1.82 10.98 1.18
N SER A 82 1.18 12.16 1.17
CA SER A 82 0.83 12.89 2.40
C SER A 82 -0.17 12.13 3.26
N LEU A 83 -1.12 11.42 2.63
CA LEU A 83 -2.03 10.52 3.33
C LEU A 83 -1.28 9.34 3.96
N LEU A 84 -0.39 8.68 3.22
CA LEU A 84 0.40 7.54 3.73
C LEU A 84 1.34 7.94 4.88
N ASP A 85 1.91 9.15 4.83
CA ASP A 85 2.67 9.74 5.93
C ASP A 85 1.76 10.04 7.13
N ALA A 86 0.57 10.60 6.91
CA ALA A 86 -0.41 10.82 7.98
C ALA A 86 -0.84 9.50 8.65
N MET A 87 -0.95 8.42 7.88
CA MET A 87 -1.19 7.05 8.34
C MET A 87 0.00 6.43 9.09
N LYS A 88 1.19 7.02 8.99
CA LYS A 88 2.45 6.42 9.46
C LYS A 88 2.68 5.04 8.84
N PHE A 89 2.37 4.92 7.54
CA PHE A 89 2.43 3.65 6.83
C PHE A 89 3.85 3.07 6.82
N GLU A 90 4.86 3.91 6.59
CA GLU A 90 6.28 3.49 6.55
C GLU A 90 6.75 2.92 7.89
N ASP A 91 6.28 3.44 9.02
CA ASP A 91 6.63 2.94 10.37
C ASP A 91 6.21 1.46 10.57
N ALA A 92 5.18 1.00 9.85
CA ALA A 92 4.61 -0.34 9.98
C ALA A 92 4.98 -1.28 8.82
N ALA A 93 5.08 -0.74 7.61
CA ALA A 93 5.29 -1.52 6.39
C ALA A 93 6.76 -1.50 5.90
N GLY A 94 7.59 -0.61 6.46
CA GLY A 94 8.92 -0.33 5.96
C GLY A 94 8.91 0.59 4.74
N GLU A 95 10.10 0.84 4.18
CA GLU A 95 10.25 1.64 2.97
C GLU A 95 9.45 1.03 1.81
N TYR A 96 8.78 1.88 1.05
CA TYR A 96 7.90 1.46 -0.03
C TYR A 96 7.98 2.40 -1.24
N SER A 97 7.54 1.88 -2.38
CA SER A 97 7.18 2.67 -3.55
C SER A 97 5.69 2.51 -3.86
N ALA A 98 5.05 3.59 -4.29
CA ALA A 98 3.64 3.60 -4.64
C ALA A 98 3.48 3.81 -6.15
N VAL A 99 2.60 3.03 -6.78
CA VAL A 99 2.26 3.14 -8.19
C VAL A 99 0.74 3.08 -8.34
N ILE A 100 0.20 3.98 -9.14
CA ILE A 100 -1.21 3.93 -9.55
C ILE A 100 -1.26 3.37 -10.97
N SER A 101 -2.10 2.36 -11.16
CA SER A 101 -2.33 1.72 -12.45
C SER A 101 -3.82 1.48 -12.67
N GLU A 102 -4.21 1.14 -13.90
CA GLU A 102 -5.59 0.78 -14.22
C GLU A 102 -5.65 -0.66 -14.70
N GLU A 103 -6.46 -1.48 -14.03
CA GLU A 103 -6.72 -2.87 -14.38
C GLU A 103 -8.20 -3.07 -14.66
N SER A 104 -8.55 -3.42 -15.89
CA SER A 104 -9.95 -3.66 -16.30
C SER A 104 -10.90 -2.49 -15.97
N GLY A 105 -10.41 -1.26 -16.01
CA GLY A 105 -11.17 -0.05 -15.66
C GLY A 105 -11.26 0.25 -14.15
N VAL A 106 -10.52 -0.49 -13.32
CA VAL A 106 -10.38 -0.24 -11.88
C VAL A 106 -9.01 0.35 -11.61
N GLN A 107 -8.95 1.49 -10.93
CA GLN A 107 -7.69 2.06 -10.48
C GLN A 107 -7.14 1.25 -9.31
N VAL A 108 -5.87 0.88 -9.39
CA VAL A 108 -5.14 0.07 -8.42
C VAL A 108 -4.00 0.89 -7.84
N LEU A 109 -3.97 1.00 -6.51
CA LEU A 109 -2.81 1.51 -5.78
C LEU A 109 -1.94 0.32 -5.38
N SER A 110 -0.81 0.14 -6.07
CA SER A 110 0.18 -0.89 -5.77
C SER A 110 1.30 -0.30 -4.89
N LEU A 111 1.59 -0.98 -3.79
CA LEU A 111 2.62 -0.65 -2.82
C LEU A 111 3.69 -1.74 -2.87
N GLU A 112 4.85 -1.46 -3.47
CA GLU A 112 5.98 -2.38 -3.47
C GLU A 112 6.91 -2.04 -2.30
N LEU A 113 7.00 -2.97 -1.35
CA LEU A 113 7.75 -2.84 -0.11
C LEU A 113 9.18 -3.35 -0.30
N SER A 114 10.13 -2.59 0.20
CA SER A 114 11.56 -2.90 0.12
C SER A 114 11.99 -3.95 1.15
N GLU A 115 11.28 -4.04 2.27
CA GLU A 115 11.62 -4.96 3.36
C GLU A 115 11.19 -6.40 3.08
N GLN A 116 11.97 -7.34 3.65
CA GLN A 116 11.67 -8.75 3.59
C GLN A 116 10.96 -9.19 4.87
N ILE A 117 9.83 -9.87 4.72
CA ILE A 117 9.01 -10.33 5.84
C ILE A 117 9.32 -11.79 6.15
N ASN A 118 9.52 -12.12 7.42
CA ASN A 118 9.70 -13.51 7.84
C ASN A 118 8.44 -14.32 7.55
N ARG A 119 8.61 -15.57 7.12
CA ARG A 119 7.48 -16.47 6.84
C ARG A 119 6.57 -16.69 8.06
N SER A 120 7.12 -16.65 9.27
CA SER A 120 6.37 -16.75 10.53
C SER A 120 5.45 -15.55 10.76
N ASP A 121 5.84 -14.38 10.26
CA ASP A 121 5.24 -13.10 10.60
C ASP A 121 4.24 -12.64 9.52
N LYS A 122 4.20 -13.36 8.39
CA LYS A 122 3.38 -13.07 7.22
C LYS A 122 1.92 -12.78 7.55
N ASN A 123 1.29 -13.58 8.41
CA ASN A 123 -0.12 -13.42 8.73
C ASN A 123 -0.39 -12.12 9.52
N THR A 124 0.46 -11.82 10.51
CA THR A 124 0.36 -10.56 11.28
C THR A 124 0.62 -9.37 10.37
N PHE A 125 1.62 -9.49 9.49
CA PHE A 125 1.93 -8.47 8.50
C PHE A 125 0.76 -8.20 7.55
N ASP A 126 0.20 -9.23 6.91
CA ASP A 126 -0.94 -9.08 6.00
C ASP A 126 -2.16 -8.52 6.71
N SER A 127 -2.40 -8.90 7.98
CA SER A 127 -3.49 -8.34 8.78
C SER A 127 -3.32 -6.84 9.02
N ASN A 128 -2.09 -6.37 9.31
CA ASN A 128 -1.80 -4.95 9.44
C ASN A 128 -2.03 -4.21 8.11
N MET A 129 -1.58 -4.81 7.00
CA MET A 129 -1.72 -4.25 5.67
C MET A 129 -3.18 -4.18 5.21
N GLU A 130 -4.01 -5.15 5.58
CA GLU A 130 -5.45 -5.15 5.34
C GLU A 130 -6.12 -3.93 5.99
N MET A 131 -5.78 -3.64 7.26
CA MET A 131 -6.30 -2.45 7.96
C MET A 131 -5.89 -1.15 7.27
N TYR A 132 -4.65 -1.03 6.80
CA TYR A 132 -4.21 0.12 6.01
C TYR A 132 -4.93 0.20 4.66
N ALA A 133 -5.12 -0.92 3.96
CA ALA A 133 -5.82 -0.97 2.69
C ALA A 133 -7.28 -0.52 2.84
N GLU A 134 -7.98 -0.92 3.90
CA GLU A 134 -9.32 -0.42 4.23
C GLU A 134 -9.34 1.10 4.44
N GLN A 135 -8.36 1.65 5.16
CA GLN A 135 -8.23 3.10 5.36
C GLN A 135 -7.97 3.83 4.03
N MET A 136 -7.10 3.30 3.16
CA MET A 136 -6.82 3.87 1.84
C MET A 136 -8.06 3.80 0.93
N LEU A 137 -8.79 2.68 0.95
CA LEU A 137 -10.07 2.55 0.26
C LEU A 137 -11.15 3.45 0.87
N ALA A 138 -11.10 3.83 2.14
CA ALA A 138 -12.00 4.85 2.65
C ALA A 138 -11.61 6.26 2.18
N LEU A 139 -10.31 6.58 2.18
CA LEU A 139 -9.79 7.95 2.05
C LEU A 139 -9.35 8.34 0.63
N ILE A 140 -9.34 7.40 -0.32
CA ILE A 140 -9.00 7.64 -1.72
C ILE A 140 -10.13 7.14 -2.63
N PRO A 141 -11.24 7.90 -2.80
CA PRO A 141 -12.44 7.51 -3.56
C PRO A 141 -12.18 7.01 -4.99
N GLY A 142 -11.04 7.39 -5.60
CA GLY A 142 -10.64 6.95 -6.93
C GLY A 142 -10.01 5.56 -7.00
N VAL A 143 -9.50 4.99 -5.90
CA VAL A 143 -8.80 3.69 -5.86
C VAL A 143 -9.78 2.56 -5.63
N GLY A 144 -9.99 1.65 -6.57
CA GLY A 144 -10.90 0.52 -6.38
C GLY A 144 -10.24 -0.74 -5.82
N LYS A 145 -8.90 -0.78 -5.78
CA LYS A 145 -8.12 -1.89 -5.22
C LYS A 145 -6.78 -1.39 -4.69
N VAL A 146 -6.39 -1.88 -3.52
CA VAL A 146 -5.04 -1.70 -2.98
C VAL A 146 -4.31 -3.03 -3.08
N GLU A 147 -3.06 -3.00 -3.51
CA GLU A 147 -2.19 -4.17 -3.62
C GLU A 147 -0.89 -3.89 -2.88
N TRP A 148 -0.40 -4.87 -2.12
CA TRP A 148 0.92 -4.82 -1.50
C TRP A 148 1.78 -5.99 -1.93
N ILE A 149 3.02 -5.67 -2.28
CA ILE A 149 4.00 -6.58 -2.85
C ILE A 149 5.22 -6.58 -1.93
N TYR A 150 5.62 -7.76 -1.46
CA TYR A 150 6.77 -7.90 -0.56
C TYR A 150 7.47 -9.23 -0.76
N SER A 151 8.72 -9.30 -0.31
CA SER A 151 9.49 -10.54 -0.35
C SER A 151 9.34 -11.30 0.97
N VAL A 152 9.21 -12.62 0.89
CA VAL A 152 9.17 -13.50 2.07
C VAL A 152 10.52 -14.17 2.28
N LYS A 153 11.12 -14.02 3.47
CA LYS A 153 12.33 -14.73 3.85
C LYS A 153 12.00 -16.21 4.04
N SER A 154 12.62 -17.07 3.24
CA SER A 154 12.55 -18.52 3.38
C SER A 154 13.92 -19.09 3.79
N ALA A 155 13.91 -20.18 4.55
CA ALA A 155 15.14 -20.83 5.02
C ALA A 155 16.03 -21.36 3.87
N ASP A 156 15.46 -21.54 2.68
CA ASP A 156 16.09 -22.17 1.53
C ASP A 156 16.69 -21.17 0.53
N ALA A 157 16.90 -19.90 0.93
CA ALA A 157 17.45 -18.81 0.12
C ALA A 157 16.67 -18.48 -1.18
N SER A 158 15.45 -19.00 -1.31
CA SER A 158 14.53 -18.60 -2.39
C SER A 158 13.75 -17.37 -1.93
N GLU A 159 13.98 -16.24 -2.58
CA GLU A 159 13.10 -15.07 -2.45
C GLU A 159 11.75 -15.41 -3.10
N GLU A 160 10.70 -15.46 -2.29
CA GLU A 160 9.33 -15.63 -2.75
C GLU A 160 8.65 -14.27 -2.68
N LYS A 161 8.30 -13.71 -3.85
CA LYS A 161 7.46 -12.52 -3.89
C LYS A 161 6.01 -12.89 -3.57
N SER A 162 5.45 -12.24 -2.56
CA SER A 162 4.03 -12.26 -2.26
C SER A 162 3.35 -11.04 -2.89
N VAL A 163 2.21 -11.26 -3.53
CA VAL A 163 1.33 -10.21 -4.03
C VAL A 163 -0.03 -10.46 -3.39
N VAL A 164 -0.49 -9.50 -2.60
CA VAL A 164 -1.76 -9.57 -1.90
C VAL A 164 -2.55 -8.30 -2.20
N SER A 165 -3.86 -8.39 -2.27
CA SER A 165 -4.70 -7.26 -2.63
C SER A 165 -6.04 -7.28 -1.92
N LEU A 166 -6.57 -6.09 -1.67
CA LEU A 166 -7.91 -5.86 -1.16
C LEU A 166 -8.66 -4.91 -2.10
N ASP A 167 -9.82 -5.33 -2.60
CA ASP A 167 -10.72 -4.46 -3.37
C ASP A 167 -11.83 -3.88 -2.48
N GLU A 168 -12.55 -2.89 -3.00
CA GLU A 168 -13.66 -2.24 -2.27
C GLU A 168 -14.69 -3.23 -1.73
N LYS A 169 -14.98 -4.28 -2.50
CA LYS A 169 -15.97 -5.28 -2.11
C LYS A 169 -15.45 -6.13 -0.95
N GLY A 170 -14.22 -6.63 -1.05
CA GLY A 170 -13.55 -7.37 0.01
C GLY A 170 -13.52 -6.57 1.30
N ALA A 171 -13.10 -5.30 1.24
CA ALA A 171 -13.10 -4.41 2.39
C ALA A 171 -14.51 -4.23 2.97
N SER A 172 -15.51 -4.05 2.12
CA SER A 172 -16.90 -3.89 2.57
C SER A 172 -17.49 -5.17 3.18
N ASP A 173 -17.09 -6.33 2.67
CA ASP A 173 -17.48 -7.64 3.19
C ASP A 173 -16.84 -7.89 4.58
N ILE A 174 -15.58 -7.49 4.76
CA ILE A 174 -14.87 -7.55 6.06
C ILE A 174 -15.52 -6.61 7.08
N LEU A 175 -15.74 -5.34 6.70
CA LEU A 175 -16.28 -4.32 7.58
C LEU A 175 -17.80 -4.45 7.84
N GLY A 176 -18.49 -5.30 7.08
CA GLY A 176 -19.94 -5.49 7.14
C GLY A 176 -20.78 -4.32 6.61
N LYS A 177 -20.13 -3.33 5.98
CA LYS A 177 -20.75 -2.17 5.33
C LYS A 177 -19.79 -1.54 4.31
N ASP A 178 -20.32 -0.71 3.42
CA ASP A 178 -19.55 0.00 2.41
C ASP A 178 -18.35 0.75 3.01
N VAL A 179 -17.13 0.36 2.59
CA VAL A 179 -15.86 0.97 3.02
C VAL A 179 -15.81 2.48 2.72
N ARG A 180 -16.43 2.93 1.62
CA ARG A 180 -16.42 4.35 1.21
C ARG A 180 -17.19 5.22 2.20
N SER A 181 -18.21 4.67 2.85
CA SER A 181 -19.02 5.42 3.81
C SER A 181 -18.24 5.86 5.06
N TYR A 182 -17.11 5.21 5.38
CA TYR A 182 -16.24 5.68 6.46
C TYR A 182 -15.46 6.95 6.05
N GLY A 183 -15.16 7.10 4.76
CA GLY A 183 -14.43 8.24 4.20
C GLY A 183 -15.23 9.54 4.08
N GLU A 184 -16.53 9.55 4.40
CA GLU A 184 -17.39 10.73 4.23
C GLU A 184 -17.20 11.80 5.33
N SER A 185 -16.50 11.46 6.43
CA SER A 185 -16.22 12.40 7.52
C SER A 185 -15.11 11.89 8.44
N ALA A 186 -14.46 12.80 9.19
CA ALA A 186 -13.54 12.43 10.28
C ALA A 186 -14.16 11.46 11.29
N LYS A 187 -15.44 11.64 11.63
CA LYS A 187 -16.17 10.71 12.51
C LYS A 187 -16.41 9.34 11.87
N GLY A 188 -16.51 9.29 10.55
CA GLY A 188 -16.54 8.04 9.79
C GLY A 188 -15.22 7.29 9.95
N ILE A 189 -14.09 7.97 9.70
CA ILE A 189 -12.75 7.39 9.87
C ILE A 189 -12.50 6.93 11.31
N GLN A 190 -12.92 7.72 12.31
CA GLN A 190 -12.80 7.31 13.71
C GLN A 190 -13.52 5.98 13.98
N ARG A 191 -14.71 5.77 13.39
CA ARG A 191 -15.43 4.50 13.52
C ARG A 191 -14.72 3.35 12.83
N LEU A 192 -14.08 3.60 11.69
CA LEU A 192 -13.26 2.59 11.00
C LEU A 192 -12.12 2.14 11.92
N LEU A 193 -11.36 3.11 12.44
CA LEU A 193 -10.23 2.85 13.34
C LEU A 193 -10.66 2.12 14.62
N ALA A 194 -11.78 2.54 15.23
CA ALA A 194 -12.32 1.87 16.42
C ALA A 194 -12.74 0.42 16.13
N GLN A 195 -13.32 0.16 14.95
CA GLN A 195 -13.71 -1.19 14.54
C GLN A 195 -12.49 -2.09 14.31
N GLN A 196 -11.49 -1.59 13.59
CA GLN A 196 -10.20 -2.28 13.37
C GLN A 196 -9.50 -2.62 14.69
N LYS A 197 -9.50 -1.68 15.64
CA LYS A 197 -8.93 -1.85 16.98
C LYS A 197 -9.62 -2.93 17.81
N ASN A 198 -10.94 -3.08 17.67
CA ASN A 198 -11.73 -4.04 18.45
C ASN A 198 -11.82 -5.43 17.80
N GLY A 199 -11.43 -5.57 16.53
CA GLY A 199 -11.57 -6.80 15.75
C GLY A 199 -13.04 -7.16 15.48
N GLU A 200 -13.88 -6.15 15.26
CA GLU A 200 -15.34 -6.27 15.08
C GLU A 200 -15.81 -6.26 13.62
#